data_AF-A0A524KWE7-F1
#
_entry.id   AF-A0A524KWE7-F1
#
_cell.length_a   1.000
_cell.length_b   1.000
_cell.length_c   1.000
_cell.angle_alpha   90.00
_cell.angle_beta   90.00
_cell.angle_gamma   90.00
#
_symmetry.space_group_name_H-M   'P 1'
#
loop_
_entity.id
_entity.type
_entity.pdbx_description
1 polymer ?
#
loop_
_entity_poly.entity_id
_entity_poly.type
_entity_poly.pdbx_seq_one_letter_code
_entity_poly.pdbx_strand_id
1 'polypeptide(L)'
;YPCEFLNFSTSRSTLDLAGRMAIQEIEGTDDKNLEEYARAGSERNLAMVEKIRARLGLTSLKFQTMDDLVEDIGMPKEKLCTHCWDGSSCF
;
A
#
# COMPACT_ATOMS: atom_id res chain seq x y z
N TYR A 1 6.11 1.49 0.50
CA TYR A 1 7.50 1.98 0.37
C TYR A 1 8.03 1.57 -1.01
N PRO A 2 8.89 2.36 -1.66
CA PRO A 2 9.46 1.96 -2.95
C PRO A 2 10.33 0.71 -2.78
N CYS A 3 10.17 -0.26 -3.67
CA CYS A 3 10.93 -1.51 -3.63
C CYS A 3 12.35 -1.31 -4.20
N GLU A 4 13.38 -1.65 -3.41
CA GLU A 4 14.78 -1.56 -3.85
C GLU A 4 15.11 -2.55 -4.98
N PHE A 5 14.34 -3.63 -5.09
CA PHE A 5 14.53 -4.70 -6.08
C PHE A 5 13.67 -4.52 -7.34
N LEU A 6 12.95 -3.40 -7.47
CA LEU A 6 12.09 -3.13 -8.63
C LEU A 6 12.91 -2.69 -9.85
N ASN A 7 13.43 -3.68 -10.58
CA ASN A 7 14.35 -3.45 -11.70
C ASN A 7 13.67 -3.33 -13.08
N PHE A 8 12.36 -3.58 -13.16
CA PHE A 8 11.61 -3.56 -14.43
C PHE A 8 10.78 -2.28 -14.64
N SER A 9 10.71 -1.40 -13.64
CA SER A 9 10.00 -0.12 -13.77
C SER A 9 10.91 0.95 -14.37
N THR A 10 10.40 1.72 -15.32
CA THR A 10 11.11 2.87 -15.90
C THR A 10 11.15 4.09 -14.97
N SER A 11 10.36 4.07 -13.89
CA SER A 11 10.29 5.12 -12.89
C SER A 11 10.42 4.56 -11.46
N ARG A 12 10.97 5.37 -10.57
CA ARG A 12 11.15 5.09 -9.13
C ARG A 12 10.40 6.10 -8.25
N SER A 13 9.45 6.84 -8.83
CA SER A 13 8.70 7.87 -8.09
C SER A 13 7.78 7.22 -7.08
N THR A 14 7.73 7.74 -5.85
CA THR A 14 6.75 7.29 -4.84
C THR A 14 5.32 7.53 -5.31
N LEU A 15 5.11 8.56 -6.13
CA LEU A 15 3.82 8.89 -6.75
C LEU A 15 3.42 7.92 -7.86
N ASP A 16 4.24 6.95 -8.24
CA ASP A 16 3.77 5.85 -9.10
C ASP A 16 2.93 4.83 -8.30
N LEU A 17 3.03 4.86 -6.97
CA LEU A 17 2.24 4.00 -6.09
C LEU A 17 0.81 4.56 -5.96
N ALA A 18 -0.19 3.78 -6.36
CA ALA A 18 -1.60 4.19 -6.30
C ALA A 18 -2.03 4.72 -4.92
N GLY A 19 -1.52 4.12 -3.84
CA GLY A 19 -1.75 4.59 -2.47
C GLY A 19 -1.21 5.99 -2.23
N ARG A 20 0.02 6.28 -2.67
CA ARG A 20 0.66 7.60 -2.51
C ARG A 20 -0.06 8.69 -3.29
N MET A 21 -0.50 8.37 -4.51
CA MET A 21 -1.32 9.28 -5.31
C MET A 21 -2.64 9.60 -4.62
N ALA A 22 -3.33 8.58 -4.10
CA ALA A 22 -4.58 8.78 -3.38
C ALA A 22 -4.39 9.61 -2.10
N ILE A 23 -3.29 9.39 -1.35
CA ILE A 23 -2.94 10.21 -0.18
C ILE A 23 -2.68 11.66 -0.59
N GLN A 24 -1.94 11.88 -1.69
CA GLN A 24 -1.71 13.22 -2.23
C GLN A 24 -3.02 13.93 -2.60
N GLU A 25 -3.98 13.22 -3.18
CA GLU A 25 -5.30 13.78 -3.52
C GLU A 25 -6.16 14.08 -2.29
N ILE A 26 -6.00 13.34 -1.18
CA ILE A 26 -6.78 13.51 0.05
C ILE A 26 -6.17 14.61 0.94
N GLU A 27 -4.85 14.56 1.15
CA GLU A 27 -4.14 15.37 2.14
C GLU A 27 -3.39 16.56 1.51
N GLY A 28 -3.23 16.59 0.19
CA GLY A 28 -2.39 17.58 -0.53
C GLY A 28 -0.89 17.27 -0.49
N THR A 29 -0.47 16.20 0.19
CA THR A 29 0.90 15.69 0.28
C THR A 29 0.88 14.16 0.29
N ASP A 30 1.95 13.48 -0.12
CA ASP A 30 1.98 12.02 -0.27
C ASP A 30 2.57 11.27 0.94
N ASP A 31 3.00 11.99 1.98
CA ASP A 31 3.83 11.47 3.08
C ASP A 31 3.20 11.58 4.47
N LYS A 32 1.94 12.00 4.56
CA LYS A 32 1.25 12.25 5.83
C LYS A 32 0.42 11.06 6.30
N ASN A 33 0.49 10.74 7.60
CA ASN A 33 -0.29 9.69 8.26
C ASN A 33 -0.17 8.29 7.62
N LEU A 34 1.00 7.97 7.09
CA LEU A 34 1.22 6.75 6.28
C LEU A 34 0.86 5.45 6.99
N GLU A 35 1.14 5.38 8.29
CA GLU A 35 0.82 4.22 9.12
C GLU A 35 -0.68 3.95 9.18
N GLU A 36 -1.50 5.00 9.22
CA GLU A 36 -2.95 4.85 9.22
C GLU A 36 -3.46 4.41 7.85
N TYR A 37 -2.90 4.96 6.76
CA TYR A 37 -3.25 4.52 5.40
C TYR A 37 -2.81 3.07 5.12
N ALA A 38 -1.72 2.60 5.73
CA ALA A 38 -1.25 1.22 5.64
C ALA A 38 -2.06 0.24 6.52
N ARG A 39 -2.69 0.72 7.60
CA ARG A 39 -3.49 -0.10 8.51
C ARG A 39 -4.85 -0.43 7.89
N ALA A 40 -5.05 -1.69 7.53
CA ALA A 40 -6.32 -2.18 6.99
C ALA A 40 -7.51 -1.80 7.90
N GLY A 41 -8.58 -1.27 7.31
CA GLY A 41 -9.82 -0.94 8.01
C GLY A 41 -9.82 0.38 8.79
N SER A 42 -8.71 1.12 8.83
CA SER A 42 -8.74 2.50 9.34
C SER A 42 -9.58 3.41 8.44
N GLU A 43 -10.09 4.52 8.98
CA GLU A 43 -10.85 5.49 8.17
C GLU A 43 -10.03 6.02 6.99
N ARG A 44 -8.76 6.32 7.21
CA ARG A 44 -7.81 6.77 6.17
C ARG A 44 -7.55 5.69 5.12
N ASN A 45 -7.35 4.44 5.55
CA ASN A 45 -7.18 3.32 4.63
C ASN A 45 -8.41 3.16 3.72
N LEU A 46 -9.62 3.16 4.29
CA LEU A 46 -10.86 3.06 3.51
C LEU A 46 -11.03 4.23 2.53
N ALA A 47 -10.72 5.46 2.95
CA ALA A 47 -10.75 6.63 2.08
C ALA A 47 -9.76 6.52 0.90
N MET A 48 -8.55 6.03 1.16
CA MET A 48 -7.54 5.79 0.12
C MET A 48 -8.00 4.70 -0.86
N VAL A 49 -8.53 3.58 -0.36
CA VAL A 49 -9.06 2.50 -1.21
C VAL A 49 -10.19 3.02 -2.10
N GLU A 50 -11.09 3.84 -1.57
CA GLU A 50 -12.19 4.43 -2.33
C GLU A 50 -11.69 5.39 -3.42
N LYS A 51 -10.66 6.20 -3.14
CA LYS A 51 -10.01 7.03 -4.15
C LYS A 51 -9.38 6.20 -5.27
N ILE A 52 -8.66 5.14 -4.91
CA ILE A 52 -8.07 4.22 -5.90
C ILE A 52 -9.17 3.56 -6.75
N ARG A 53 -10.25 3.09 -6.11
CA ARG A 53 -11.41 2.49 -6.80
C ARG A 53 -12.00 3.44 -7.83
N ALA A 54 -12.28 4.69 -7.43
CA ALA A 54 -12.84 5.71 -8.28
C ALA A 54 -11.91 6.05 -9.46
N ARG A 55 -10.61 6.19 -9.19
CA ARG A 55 -9.58 6.49 -10.21
C ARG A 55 -9.45 5.39 -11.26
N LEU A 56 -9.53 4.13 -10.85
CA LEU A 56 -9.48 2.98 -11.74
C LEU A 56 -10.82 2.67 -12.42
N GLY A 57 -11.91 3.39 -12.07
CA GLY A 57 -13.23 3.17 -12.66
C GLY A 57 -13.87 1.83 -12.28
N LEU A 58 -13.50 1.24 -11.13
CA LEU A 58 -13.99 -0.07 -10.69
C LEU A 58 -15.33 0.05 -9.97
N THR A 59 -16.19 -0.97 -10.03
CA THR A 59 -17.44 -1.00 -9.24
C THR A 59 -17.16 -1.18 -7.75
N SER A 60 -16.19 -2.01 -7.40
CA SER A 60 -15.72 -2.27 -6.04
C SER A 60 -14.23 -2.56 -6.02
N LEU A 61 -13.56 -2.24 -4.92
CA LEU A 61 -12.16 -2.59 -4.68
C LEU A 61 -12.01 -3.00 -3.22
N LYS A 62 -11.34 -4.13 -2.99
CA LYS A 62 -10.95 -4.59 -1.66
C LYS A 62 -9.56 -5.20 -1.74
N PHE A 63 -8.69 -4.82 -0.82
CA PHE A 63 -7.39 -5.46 -0.65
C PHE A 63 -7.50 -6.57 0.42
N GLN A 64 -6.71 -7.63 0.25
CA GLN A 64 -6.48 -8.59 1.33
C GLN A 64 -5.68 -7.92 2.44
N THR A 65 -5.92 -8.31 3.68
CA THR A 65 -5.13 -7.81 4.80
C THR A 65 -3.75 -8.49 4.79
N MET A 66 -2.76 -7.82 5.39
CA MET A 66 -1.43 -8.42 5.52
C MET A 66 -1.48 -9.68 6.39
N ASP A 67 -2.25 -9.65 7.47
CA ASP A 67 -2.35 -10.76 8.42
C ASP A 67 -2.95 -12.00 7.74
N ASP A 68 -4.05 -11.83 6.98
CA ASP A 68 -4.65 -12.92 6.21
C ASP A 68 -3.66 -13.48 5.17
N LEU A 69 -2.91 -12.61 4.48
CA LEU A 69 -1.94 -13.02 3.47
C LEU A 69 -0.78 -13.83 4.08
N VAL A 70 -0.29 -13.44 5.25
CA VAL A 70 0.76 -14.16 5.97
C VAL A 70 0.24 -15.53 6.44
N GLU A 71 -0.99 -15.58 6.97
CA GLU A 71 -1.64 -16.83 7.38
C GLU A 71 -1.81 -17.79 6.20
N ASP A 72 -2.33 -17.31 5.07
CA ASP A 72 -2.56 -18.11 3.85
C ASP A 72 -1.25 -18.66 3.25
N ILE A 73 -0.15 -17.91 3.31
CA ILE A 73 1.17 -18.37 2.86
C ILE A 73 1.72 -19.47 3.78
N GLY A 74 1.36 -19.46 5.07
CA GLY A 74 1.81 -20.45 6.06
C GLY A 74 3.27 -20.28 6.50
N MET A 75 3.85 -19.08 6.33
CA MET A 75 5.21 -18.76 6.77
C MET A 75 5.20 -17.57 7.74
N PRO A 76 6.12 -17.53 8.72
CA PRO A 76 6.29 -16.36 9.59
C PRO A 76 6.56 -15.09 8.79
N LYS A 77 5.99 -13.95 9.22
CA LYS A 77 6.13 -12.64 8.56
C LYS A 77 7.58 -12.26 8.33
N GLU A 78 8.48 -12.61 9.24
CA GLU A 78 9.91 -12.27 9.19
C GLU A 78 10.64 -12.98 8.04
N LYS A 79 10.05 -14.03 7.48
CA LYS A 79 10.55 -14.75 6.29
C LYS A 79 9.89 -14.27 5.00
N LEU A 80 9.03 -13.26 5.06
CA LEU A 80 8.32 -12.67 3.93
C LEU A 80 8.77 -11.22 3.72
N CYS A 81 8.89 -10.82 2.46
CA CYS A 81 9.16 -9.43 2.12
C CYS A 81 7.87 -8.62 2.24
N THR A 82 7.74 -7.81 3.29
CA THR A 82 6.60 -6.88 3.48
C THR A 82 6.96 -5.42 3.23
N HIS A 83 8.21 -5.13 2.83
CA HIS A 83 8.75 -3.77 2.68
C HIS A 83 7.82 -2.84 1.90
N CYS A 84 7.31 -3.30 0.76
CA CYS A 84 6.49 -2.48 -0.12
C CYS A 84 5.18 -2.02 0.53
N TRP A 85 4.68 -2.77 1.50
CA TRP A 85 3.46 -2.49 2.25
C TRP A 85 3.73 -1.58 3.45
N ASP A 86 4.45 -2.08 4.45
CA ASP A 86 4.60 -1.44 5.77
C ASP A 86 6.04 -1.04 6.09
N GLY A 87 6.98 -1.31 5.19
CA GLY A 87 8.39 -0.97 5.37
C GLY A 87 9.08 -1.82 6.44
N SER A 88 8.42 -2.83 7.02
CA SER A 88 8.93 -3.53 8.20
C SER A 88 9.94 -4.64 7.90
N SER A 89 9.98 -5.15 6.67
CA SER A 89 10.98 -6.19 6.34
C SER A 89 12.36 -5.55 6.18
N CYS A 90 13.33 -6.07 6.92
CA CYS A 90 14.75 -5.73 6.82
C CYS A 90 15.47 -6.81 6.00
N PHE A 91 16.39 -6.38 5.13
CA PHE A 91 17.35 -7.24 4.43
C PHE A 91 18.77 -6.83 4.82
#